data_AF-C0GDN8-F1
#
_entry.id   AF-C0GDN8-F1
#
_cell.length_a   1.000
_cell.length_b   1.000
_cell.length_c   1.000
_cell.angle_alpha   90.00
_cell.angle_beta   90.00
_cell.angle_gamma   90.00
#
_symmetry.space_group_name_H-M   'P 1'
#
loop_
_entity.id
_entity.type
_entity.pdbx_description
1 polymer ?
#
loop_
_entity_poly.entity_id
_entity_poly.type
_entity_poly.pdbx_seq_one_letter_code
_entity_poly.pdbx_strand_id
1 'polypeptide(L)'
;MDNLSYSLEIMIVGFTVVVVSLYLLYLVLIVFSRCCAKPAKPEPQITNGTNVPPAVAAEASSAPVAAAVSQPQQSYGTAPEIVAAITAAISASMNMPANQFEIVSVQRAQSTQNGSEWAIAGRKRLMEKRQDLAMFRRERR
;
A
#
# COMPACT_ATOMS: atom_id res chain seq x y z
N MET A 1 9.75 52.88 33.48
CA MET A 1 9.02 52.45 32.25
C MET A 1 9.42 51.01 31.87
N ASP A 2 10.02 50.28 32.80
CA ASP A 2 10.85 49.10 32.52
C ASP A 2 10.02 47.81 32.47
N ASN A 3 8.84 47.83 33.10
CA ASN A 3 7.88 46.74 33.07
C ASN A 3 7.27 46.53 31.67
N LEU A 4 7.17 47.60 30.85
CA LEU A 4 6.69 47.51 29.48
C LEU A 4 7.72 46.86 28.56
N SER A 5 9.00 47.20 28.73
CA SER A 5 10.10 46.57 28.00
C SER A 5 10.19 45.07 28.31
N TYR A 6 10.08 44.70 29.58
CA TYR A 6 10.08 43.30 30.00
C TYR A 6 8.87 42.52 29.43
N SER A 7 7.68 43.11 29.44
CA SER A 7 6.48 42.45 28.88
C SER A 7 6.60 42.24 27.36
N LEU A 8 7.19 43.21 26.65
CA LEU A 8 7.43 43.12 25.21
C LEU A 8 8.47 42.07 24.86
N GLU A 9 9.53 41.95 25.67
CA GLU A 9 10.54 40.91 25.53
C GLU A 9 9.94 39.51 25.69
N ILE A 10 9.14 39.28 26.73
CA ILE A 10 8.44 37.99 26.93
C ILE A 10 7.50 37.68 25.75
N MET A 11 6.80 38.70 25.21
CA MET A 11 5.92 38.52 24.04
C MET A 11 6.72 38.06 22.82
N ILE A 12 7.86 38.70 22.54
CA ILE A 12 8.72 38.34 21.40
C ILE A 12 9.27 36.93 21.56
N VAL A 13 9.74 36.58 22.76
CA VAL A 13 10.26 35.23 23.04
C VAL A 13 9.15 34.19 22.85
N GLY A 14 7.96 34.43 23.41
CA GLY A 14 6.81 33.54 23.24
C GLY A 14 6.41 33.36 21.78
N PHE A 15 6.33 34.46 21.02
CA PHE A 15 6.03 34.42 19.59
C PHE A 15 7.08 33.64 18.80
N THR A 16 8.36 33.86 19.10
CA THR A 16 9.47 33.16 18.45
C THR A 16 9.40 31.65 18.70
N VAL A 17 9.16 31.24 19.95
CA VAL A 17 9.02 29.82 20.30
C VAL A 17 7.86 29.17 19.56
N VAL A 18 6.72 29.86 19.45
CA VAL A 18 5.55 29.35 18.71
C VAL A 18 5.87 29.20 17.21
N VAL A 19 6.49 30.21 16.60
CA VAL A 19 6.88 30.16 15.17
C VAL A 19 7.87 29.03 14.92
N VAL A 20 8.89 28.88 15.78
CA VAL A 20 9.88 27.80 15.67
C VAL A 20 9.21 26.43 15.83
N SER A 21 8.31 26.26 16.81
CA SER A 21 7.58 25.01 17.03
C SER A 21 6.73 24.62 15.82
N LEU A 22 5.98 25.58 15.26
CA LEU A 22 5.19 25.38 14.03
C LEU A 22 6.08 25.00 12.85
N TYR A 23 7.22 25.67 12.70
CA TYR A 23 8.18 25.35 11.65
C TYR A 23 8.75 23.94 11.80
N LEU A 24 9.06 23.53 13.03
CA LEU A 24 9.57 22.19 13.33
C LEU A 24 8.53 21.12 12.98
N LEU A 25 7.27 21.32 13.37
CA LEU A 25 6.16 20.45 12.98
C LEU A 25 5.97 20.39 11.46
N TYR A 26 6.05 21.52 10.78
CA TYR A 26 5.96 21.59 9.32
C TYR A 26 7.09 20.80 8.64
N LEU A 27 8.33 20.93 9.13
CA LEU A 27 9.49 20.20 8.63
C LEU A 27 9.29 18.69 8.83
N VAL A 28 8.80 18.27 9.99
CA VAL A 28 8.45 16.87 10.26
C VAL A 28 7.42 16.34 9.27
N LEU A 29 6.36 17.11 8.96
CA LEU A 29 5.37 16.74 7.95
C LEU A 29 5.97 16.62 6.54
N ILE A 30 6.90 17.51 6.17
CA ILE A 30 7.63 17.39 4.90
C ILE A 30 8.46 16.12 4.86
N VAL A 31 9.21 15.81 5.93
CA VAL A 31 10.02 14.59 5.97
C VAL A 31 9.13 13.36 5.85
N PHE A 32 8.01 13.30 6.59
CA PHE A 32 7.07 12.20 6.48
C PHE A 32 6.44 12.10 5.09
N SER A 33 5.99 13.22 4.51
CA SER A 33 5.42 13.20 3.15
C SER A 33 6.44 12.76 2.12
N ARG A 34 7.71 13.16 2.26
CA ARG A 34 8.79 12.77 1.35
C ARG A 34 9.25 11.32 1.54
N CYS A 35 9.27 10.82 2.78
CA CYS A 35 9.58 9.43 3.08
C CYS A 35 8.44 8.48 2.66
N CYS A 36 7.18 8.91 2.78
CA CYS A 36 6.02 8.12 2.41
C CYS A 36 5.63 8.27 0.93
N ALA A 37 6.03 9.36 0.26
CA ALA A 37 5.88 9.51 -1.18
C ALA A 37 6.93 8.66 -1.89
N LYS A 38 6.57 7.40 -2.17
CA LYS A 38 7.27 6.60 -3.19
C LYS A 38 7.27 7.42 -4.49
N PRO A 39 8.41 7.57 -5.20
CA PRO A 39 8.41 8.25 -6.47
C PRO A 39 7.45 7.51 -7.40
N ALA A 40 6.38 8.20 -7.81
CA ALA A 40 5.54 7.73 -8.89
C ALA A 40 6.45 7.59 -10.11
N LYS A 41 6.72 6.34 -10.48
CA LYS A 41 7.45 5.99 -11.70
C LYS A 41 6.75 6.73 -12.85
N PRO A 42 7.45 7.58 -13.63
CA PRO A 42 6.83 8.24 -14.77
C PRO A 42 6.37 7.17 -15.75
N GLU A 43 5.05 7.04 -15.90
CA GLU A 43 4.42 6.16 -16.88
C GLU A 43 4.65 6.76 -18.27
N PRO A 44 5.22 5.99 -19.22
CA PRO A 44 5.40 6.47 -20.58
C PRO A 44 4.03 6.62 -21.25
N GLN A 45 3.76 7.82 -21.74
CA GLN A 45 2.57 8.12 -22.54
C GLN A 45 2.54 7.21 -23.77
N ILE A 46 1.56 6.31 -23.84
CA ILE A 46 1.20 5.60 -25.07
C ILE A 46 0.37 6.57 -25.92
N THR A 47 0.98 7.06 -26.99
CA THR A 47 0.31 7.81 -28.06
C THR A 47 -0.52 6.82 -28.88
N ASN A 48 -1.85 6.91 -28.80
CA ASN A 48 -2.76 6.25 -29.74
C ASN A 48 -2.86 7.07 -31.03
N GLY A 49 -2.72 6.42 -32.19
CA GLY A 49 -3.06 7.05 -33.48
C GLY A 49 -2.63 6.27 -34.73
N THR A 50 -3.58 5.49 -35.27
CA THR A 50 -3.91 5.42 -36.71
C THR A 50 -3.04 4.57 -37.67
N ASN A 51 -3.63 3.43 -38.08
CA ASN A 51 -3.64 2.76 -39.39
C ASN A 51 -2.50 3.01 -40.40
N VAL A 52 -1.88 1.92 -40.89
CA VAL A 52 -1.95 1.38 -42.28
C VAL A 52 -1.03 0.13 -42.38
N PRO A 53 -1.48 -0.99 -43.00
CA PRO A 53 -0.66 -2.18 -43.27
C PRO A 53 0.05 -2.08 -44.64
N PRO A 54 1.23 -2.72 -44.79
CA PRO A 54 1.41 -3.83 -45.76
C PRO A 54 2.44 -4.85 -45.24
N ALA A 55 2.81 -5.97 -45.85
CA ALA A 55 2.28 -6.92 -46.81
C ALA A 55 3.35 -8.04 -46.92
N VAL A 56 2.90 -9.30 -47.06
CA VAL A 56 3.53 -10.48 -47.70
C VAL A 56 4.85 -11.12 -47.21
N ALA A 57 4.79 -12.47 -47.18
CA ALA A 57 5.85 -13.49 -47.35
C ALA A 57 6.74 -13.80 -46.10
N ALA A 58 7.03 -15.05 -45.71
CA ALA A 58 6.99 -16.35 -46.40
C ALA A 58 6.93 -17.54 -45.40
N GLU A 59 6.35 -18.65 -45.87
CA GLU A 59 6.72 -20.09 -45.70
C GLU A 59 7.96 -20.45 -44.85
N ALA A 60 8.10 -21.58 -44.14
CA ALA A 60 7.40 -22.86 -44.11
C ALA A 60 7.91 -23.73 -42.92
N SER A 61 7.12 -24.76 -42.58
CA SER A 61 7.53 -26.13 -42.21
C SER A 61 8.47 -26.38 -41.01
N SER A 62 7.90 -26.87 -39.89
CA SER A 62 8.04 -28.27 -39.45
C SER A 62 7.48 -28.46 -38.03
N ALA A 63 6.68 -29.51 -37.86
CA ALA A 63 6.33 -30.14 -36.58
C ALA A 63 6.95 -31.55 -36.58
N PRO A 64 6.89 -32.37 -35.50
CA PRO A 64 6.48 -32.14 -34.11
C PRO A 64 7.56 -32.67 -33.12
N VAL A 65 7.33 -32.58 -31.80
CA VAL A 65 7.51 -33.66 -30.78
C VAL A 65 7.46 -33.06 -29.37
N ALA A 66 6.70 -33.78 -28.54
CA ALA A 66 6.29 -33.48 -27.18
C ALA A 66 7.44 -33.17 -26.20
N ALA A 67 7.21 -32.14 -25.39
CA ALA A 67 7.47 -32.19 -23.95
C ALA A 67 6.45 -31.25 -23.29
N ALA A 68 5.34 -31.82 -22.84
CA ALA A 68 4.43 -31.17 -21.92
C ALA A 68 5.15 -30.94 -20.59
N VAL A 69 5.83 -29.80 -20.49
CA VAL A 69 6.20 -29.22 -19.20
C VAL A 69 5.12 -28.20 -18.92
N SER A 70 4.17 -28.57 -18.05
CA SER A 70 3.20 -27.64 -17.47
C SER A 70 3.99 -26.51 -16.81
N GLN A 71 4.15 -25.41 -17.54
CA GLN A 71 4.67 -24.17 -17.01
C GLN A 71 3.67 -23.72 -15.93
N PRO A 72 4.10 -23.45 -14.69
CA PRO A 72 3.24 -22.76 -13.75
C PRO A 72 2.89 -21.43 -14.40
N GLN A 73 1.60 -21.18 -14.57
CA GLN A 73 1.07 -19.93 -15.12
C GLN A 73 1.66 -18.77 -14.32
N GLN A 74 2.71 -18.17 -14.85
CA GLN A 74 3.27 -16.95 -14.31
C GLN A 74 2.16 -15.92 -14.37
N SER A 75 1.62 -15.58 -13.21
CA SER A 75 0.77 -14.41 -13.02
C SER A 75 1.60 -13.19 -13.40
N TYR A 76 1.49 -12.77 -14.67
CA TYR A 76 2.10 -11.58 -15.21
C TYR A 76 1.75 -10.39 -14.31
N GLY A 77 2.74 -9.90 -13.56
CA GLY A 77 2.63 -8.63 -12.82
C GLY A 77 2.82 -8.68 -11.31
N THR A 78 3.14 -9.83 -10.70
CA THR A 78 3.39 -9.90 -9.24
C THR A 78 4.88 -10.10 -8.94
N ALA A 79 5.43 -9.26 -8.06
CA ALA A 79 6.83 -9.37 -7.67
C ALA A 79 7.06 -10.70 -6.94
N PRO A 80 8.09 -11.49 -7.31
CA PRO A 80 8.34 -12.81 -6.71
C PRO A 80 8.56 -12.74 -5.19
N GLU A 81 9.02 -11.58 -4.70
CA GLU A 81 9.16 -11.26 -3.27
C GLU A 81 7.83 -11.36 -2.51
N ILE A 82 6.72 -10.92 -3.12
CA ILE A 82 5.40 -10.94 -2.50
C ILE A 82 4.90 -12.38 -2.39
N VAL A 83 5.10 -13.17 -3.45
CA VAL A 83 4.73 -14.58 -3.47
C VAL A 83 5.53 -15.35 -2.41
N ALA A 84 6.84 -15.15 -2.33
CA ALA A 84 7.69 -15.77 -1.32
C ALA A 84 7.28 -15.40 0.11
N ALA A 85 6.97 -14.12 0.37
CA ALA A 85 6.50 -13.67 1.69
C ALA A 85 5.15 -14.30 2.07
N ILE A 86 4.21 -14.40 1.12
CA ILE A 86 2.92 -15.04 1.35
C ILE A 86 3.11 -16.54 1.65
N THR A 87 3.89 -17.25 0.84
CA THR A 87 4.16 -18.69 1.07
C THR A 87 4.85 -18.92 2.42
N ALA A 88 5.81 -18.07 2.79
CA ALA A 88 6.47 -18.15 4.09
C ALA A 88 5.48 -17.94 5.24
N ALA A 89 4.62 -16.92 5.17
CA ALA A 89 3.60 -16.67 6.19
C ALA A 89 2.61 -17.84 6.34
N ILE A 90 2.15 -18.41 5.21
CA ILE A 90 1.24 -19.57 5.23
C ILE A 90 1.94 -20.78 5.85
N SER A 91 3.16 -21.09 5.41
CA SER A 91 3.95 -22.22 5.94
C SER A 91 4.16 -22.13 7.45
N ALA A 92 4.45 -20.93 7.96
CA ALA A 92 4.60 -20.66 9.39
C ALA A 92 3.27 -20.79 10.14
N SER A 93 2.17 -20.29 9.57
CA SER A 93 0.85 -20.37 10.22
C SER A 93 0.28 -21.79 10.28
N MET A 94 0.63 -22.62 9.29
CA MET A 94 0.11 -23.99 9.16
C MET A 94 1.09 -25.07 9.63
N ASN A 95 2.32 -24.70 10.03
CA ASN A 95 3.42 -25.63 10.35
C ASN A 95 3.63 -26.71 9.25
N MET A 96 3.46 -26.32 7.99
CA MET A 96 3.62 -27.20 6.83
C MET A 96 4.76 -26.68 5.94
N PRO A 97 5.50 -27.55 5.24
CA PRO A 97 6.59 -27.12 4.38
C PRO A 97 6.08 -26.29 3.19
N ALA A 98 6.84 -25.26 2.81
CA ALA A 98 6.48 -24.30 1.76
C ALA A 98 6.17 -24.93 0.39
N ASN A 99 6.68 -26.15 0.12
CA ASN A 99 6.48 -26.85 -1.15
C ASN A 99 5.07 -27.45 -1.32
N GLN A 100 4.21 -27.38 -0.29
CA GLN A 100 2.83 -27.89 -0.35
C GLN A 100 1.80 -26.86 -0.79
N PHE A 101 2.21 -25.60 -0.97
CA PHE A 101 1.31 -24.51 -1.31
C PHE A 101 1.63 -23.96 -2.71
N GLU A 102 0.62 -23.95 -3.58
CA GLU A 102 0.68 -23.28 -4.87
C GLU A 102 -0.23 -22.06 -4.85
N ILE A 103 0.35 -20.89 -5.12
CA ILE A 103 -0.40 -19.63 -5.15
C ILE A 103 -0.99 -19.46 -6.55
N VAL A 104 -2.31 -19.67 -6.66
CA VAL A 104 -3.04 -19.63 -7.95
C VAL A 104 -3.17 -18.22 -8.51
N SER A 105 -3.41 -17.22 -7.66
CA SER A 105 -3.48 -15.82 -8.11
C SER A 105 -3.22 -14.84 -6.97
N VAL A 106 -2.53 -13.75 -7.31
CA VAL A 106 -2.38 -12.59 -6.42
C VAL A 106 -2.96 -11.39 -7.16
N GLN A 107 -4.16 -11.00 -6.77
CA GLN A 107 -4.81 -9.82 -7.33
C GLN A 107 -4.63 -8.64 -6.37
N ARG A 108 -4.18 -7.51 -6.90
CA ARG A 108 -4.25 -6.26 -6.15
C ARG A 108 -5.72 -5.93 -6.01
N ALA A 109 -6.22 -5.85 -4.77
CA ALA A 109 -7.56 -5.33 -4.52
C ALA A 109 -7.62 -3.93 -5.14
N GLN A 110 -8.30 -3.81 -6.28
CA GLN A 110 -8.58 -2.52 -6.85
C GLN A 110 -9.40 -1.79 -5.80
N SER A 111 -8.94 -0.60 -5.39
CA SER A 111 -9.71 0.21 -4.47
C SER A 111 -10.98 0.61 -5.19
N THR A 112 -12.05 -0.16 -5.02
CA THR A 112 -13.38 0.28 -5.35
C THR A 112 -13.57 1.62 -4.66
N GLN A 113 -14.21 2.56 -5.34
CA GLN A 113 -14.40 3.96 -4.95
C GLN A 113 -15.00 4.17 -3.53
N ASN A 114 -15.40 3.08 -2.88
CA ASN A 114 -16.05 2.99 -1.56
C ASN A 114 -15.14 2.44 -0.44
N GLY A 115 -13.83 2.71 -0.49
CA GLY A 115 -12.90 2.49 0.63
C GLY A 115 -12.36 1.07 0.77
N SER A 116 -11.23 0.94 1.48
CA SER A 116 -10.59 -0.36 1.74
C SER A 116 -11.50 -1.25 2.59
N GLU A 117 -11.79 -2.46 2.13
CA GLU A 117 -12.58 -3.45 2.90
C GLU A 117 -11.98 -3.73 4.28
N TRP A 118 -10.65 -3.65 4.41
CA TRP A 118 -9.94 -3.76 5.69
C TRP A 118 -10.32 -2.64 6.66
N ALA A 119 -10.49 -1.42 6.16
CA ALA A 119 -10.92 -0.30 7.00
C ALA A 119 -12.37 -0.49 7.48
N ILE A 120 -13.25 -1.02 6.61
CA ILE A 120 -14.64 -1.33 6.96
C ILE A 120 -14.69 -2.45 8.00
N ALA A 121 -13.97 -3.55 7.78
CA ALA A 121 -13.88 -4.66 8.72
C ALA A 121 -13.30 -4.24 10.08
N GLY A 122 -12.25 -3.40 10.07
CA GLY A 122 -11.66 -2.83 11.27
C GLY A 122 -12.66 -1.97 12.04
N ARG A 123 -13.41 -1.09 11.35
CA ARG A 123 -14.45 -0.27 11.96
C ARG A 123 -15.58 -1.12 12.56
N LYS A 124 -16.01 -2.17 11.86
CA LYS A 124 -17.03 -3.10 12.37
C LYS A 124 -16.57 -3.77 13.66
N ARG A 125 -15.36 -4.33 13.67
CA ARG A 125 -14.76 -4.98 14.84
C ARG A 125 -14.63 -4.02 16.03
N LEU A 126 -14.30 -2.75 15.78
CA LEU A 126 -14.23 -1.73 16.82
C LEU A 126 -15.61 -1.44 17.43
N MET A 127 -16.66 -1.34 16.61
CA MET A 127 -18.02 -1.10 17.09
C MET A 127 -18.55 -2.27 17.91
N GLU A 128 -18.33 -3.50 17.44
CA GLU A 128 -18.69 -4.72 18.16
C GLU A 128 -18.01 -4.79 19.53
N LYS A 129 -16.68 -4.53 19.59
CA LYS A 129 -15.96 -4.49 20.87
C LYS A 129 -16.46 -3.41 21.82
N ARG A 130 -16.90 -2.26 21.30
CA ARG A 130 -17.52 -1.21 22.13
C ARG A 130 -18.87 -1.67 22.69
N GLN A 131 -19.68 -2.36 21.89
CA GLN A 131 -20.95 -2.93 22.34
C GLN A 131 -20.74 -4.01 23.40
N ASP A 132 -19.79 -4.92 23.20
CA ASP A 132 -19.40 -5.93 24.19
C ASP A 132 -19.04 -5.27 25.53
N LEU A 133 -18.16 -4.26 25.50
CA LEU A 133 -17.74 -3.56 26.71
C LEU A 133 -18.88 -2.81 27.39
N ALA A 134 -19.82 -2.26 26.63
CA ALA A 134 -21.01 -1.61 27.20
C ALA A 134 -21.92 -2.63 27.90
N MET A 135 -22.09 -3.82 27.32
CA MET A 135 -22.86 -4.91 27.92
C MET A 135 -22.20 -5.43 29.20
N PHE A 136 -20.88 -5.67 29.20
CA PHE A 136 -20.15 -6.09 30.40
C PHE A 136 -20.24 -5.07 31.55
N ARG A 137 -20.26 -3.77 31.24
CA ARG A 137 -20.44 -2.72 32.25
C ARG A 137 -21.85 -2.69 32.82
N ARG A 138 -22.85 -3.07 32.02
CA ARG A 138 -24.25 -3.12 32.44
C ARG A 138 -24.53 -4.32 33.34
N GLU A 139 -23.89 -5.46 33.07
CA GLU A 139 -24.06 -6.70 33.86
C GLU A 139 -23.35 -6.65 35.23
N ARG A 140 -22.34 -5.79 35.39
CA ARG A 140 -21.66 -5.56 36.68
C ARG A 140 -22.35 -4.57 37.62
N ARG A 141 -23.46 -3.95 37.23
CA ARG A 141 -24.28 -3.07 38.09
C ARG A 141 -25.53 -3.81 38.54
#